data_AF-A0A9N8KCP7-F1
#
_entry.id   AF-A0A9N8KCP7-F1
#
_cell.length_a   1.000
_cell.length_b   1.000
_cell.length_c   1.000
_cell.angle_alpha   90.00
_cell.angle_beta   90.00
_cell.angle_gamma   90.00
#
_symmetry.space_group_name_H-M   'P 1'
#
loop_
_entity.id
_entity.type
_entity.pdbx_description
1 polymer ?
#
loop_
_entity_poly.entity_id
_entity_poly.type
_entity_poly.pdbx_seq_one_letter_code
_entity_poly.pdbx_strand_id
1 'polypeptide(L)'
;MLFSAIFTAVALPLLAAASPIELERRAGAPAIVPLAENCTLMNPLPHASLHPGNASISGYLPSTVFSSSQIYSWYIPQPDFISKEARWSNCIQQCNGLSGCVSAFMAYNAPLPKGWLGLPGGELEVGCFMFNKTLTPLDFVAAEQGRYVNATAGNIYCPKTASATANSSAKSTATKKKPVKVVA
;
A
#
# COMPACT_ATOMS: atom_id res chain seq x y z
N MET A 1 1.55 35.16 64.36
CA MET A 1 1.71 33.81 63.77
C MET A 1 0.60 33.64 62.74
N LEU A 2 0.91 33.75 61.45
CA LEU A 2 -0.04 33.49 60.35
C LEU A 2 0.65 32.55 59.37
N PHE A 3 0.20 31.30 59.32
CA PHE A 3 0.68 30.30 58.37
C PHE A 3 -0.12 30.44 57.06
N SER A 4 0.56 30.86 55.99
CA SER A 4 0.02 30.76 54.62
C SER A 4 0.24 29.34 54.10
N ALA A 5 -0.85 28.64 53.78
CA ALA A 5 -0.82 27.34 53.12
C ALA A 5 -0.69 27.53 51.60
N ILE A 6 0.39 27.01 51.02
CA ILE A 6 0.63 26.97 49.58
C ILE A 6 -0.07 25.72 49.02
N PHE A 7 -1.11 25.90 48.20
CA PHE A 7 -1.71 24.81 47.41
C PHE A 7 -0.90 24.61 46.13
N THR A 8 -0.07 23.56 46.08
CA THR A 8 0.58 23.09 44.85
C THR A 8 -0.37 22.20 44.07
N ALA A 9 -0.93 22.71 42.98
CA ALA A 9 -1.69 21.94 42.01
C ALA A 9 -0.73 21.08 41.17
N VAL A 10 -0.76 19.76 41.38
CA VAL A 10 -0.02 18.79 40.58
C VAL A 10 -0.80 18.54 39.28
N ALA A 11 -0.32 19.08 38.17
CA ALA A 11 -0.84 18.77 36.84
C ALA A 11 -0.34 17.38 36.42
N LEU A 12 -1.25 16.42 36.27
CA LEU A 12 -0.96 15.12 35.67
C LEU A 12 -0.78 15.28 34.14
N PRO A 13 0.36 14.90 33.55
CA PRO A 13 0.46 14.78 32.11
C PRO A 13 -0.32 13.52 31.67
N LEU A 14 -1.42 13.72 30.93
CA LEU A 14 -2.06 12.66 30.18
C LEU A 14 -1.09 12.19 29.08
N LEU A 15 -0.39 11.08 29.33
CA LEU A 15 0.29 10.34 28.27
C LEU A 15 -0.79 9.78 27.33
N ALA A 16 -0.92 10.37 26.16
CA ALA A 16 -1.60 9.75 25.03
C ALA A 16 -0.79 8.52 24.60
N ALA A 17 -1.12 7.36 25.15
CA ALA A 17 -0.61 6.09 24.66
C ALA A 17 -1.21 5.83 23.28
N ALA A 18 -0.52 6.27 22.22
CA ALA A 18 -0.78 5.79 20.87
C ALA A 18 -0.39 4.32 20.84
N SER A 19 -1.38 3.43 20.93
CA SER A 19 -1.16 1.99 20.74
C SER A 19 -0.55 1.78 19.35
N PRO A 20 0.63 1.15 19.25
CA PRO A 20 1.20 0.84 17.95
C PRO A 20 0.19 -0.04 17.20
N ILE A 21 -0.07 0.29 15.93
CA ILE A 21 -0.87 -0.56 15.05
C ILE A 21 -0.04 -1.83 14.84
N GLU A 22 -0.34 -2.85 15.64
CA GLU A 22 0.29 -4.16 15.53
C GLU A 22 -0.29 -4.85 14.30
N LEU A 23 0.37 -4.67 13.16
CA LEU A 23 0.04 -5.41 11.95
C LEU A 23 0.38 -6.87 12.21
N GLU A 24 -0.66 -7.66 12.41
CA GLU A 24 -0.54 -9.08 12.73
C GLU A 24 0.36 -9.79 11.71
N ARG A 25 1.40 -10.45 12.21
CA ARG A 25 2.40 -11.14 11.39
C ARG A 25 1.75 -12.37 10.73
N ARG A 26 1.25 -12.20 9.52
CA ARG A 26 0.76 -13.32 8.71
C ARG A 26 1.95 -14.11 8.17
N ALA A 27 1.92 -15.43 8.36
CA ALA A 27 2.89 -16.33 7.73
C ALA A 27 2.57 -16.40 6.22
N GLY A 28 3.53 -15.95 5.40
CA GLY A 28 3.37 -15.81 3.95
C GLY A 28 2.93 -14.39 3.55
N ALA A 29 3.53 -13.87 2.48
CA ALA A 29 3.07 -12.65 1.85
C ALA A 29 1.74 -12.90 1.12
N PRO A 30 0.87 -11.88 0.95
CA PRO A 30 -0.28 -11.98 0.07
C PRO A 30 0.12 -12.46 -1.32
N ALA A 31 -0.77 -13.20 -1.97
CA ALA A 31 -0.53 -13.67 -3.32
C ALA A 31 -0.31 -12.47 -4.27
N ILE A 32 0.69 -12.57 -5.15
CA ILE A 32 0.90 -11.59 -6.21
C ILE A 32 -0.11 -11.91 -7.32
N VAL A 33 -1.17 -11.12 -7.42
CA VAL A 33 -2.21 -11.28 -8.44
C VAL A 33 -2.12 -10.13 -9.43
N PRO A 34 -1.80 -10.37 -10.71
CA PRO A 34 -1.77 -9.33 -11.73
C PRO A 34 -3.10 -8.56 -11.81
N LEU A 35 -3.02 -7.25 -12.05
CA LEU A 35 -4.19 -6.45 -12.36
C LEU A 35 -4.77 -6.89 -13.71
N ALA A 36 -6.09 -7.09 -13.76
CA ALA A 36 -6.77 -7.34 -15.03
C ALA A 36 -6.67 -6.11 -15.95
N GLU A 37 -6.73 -6.31 -17.27
CA GLU A 37 -6.57 -5.22 -18.25
C GLU A 37 -7.63 -4.12 -18.14
N ASN A 38 -8.80 -4.44 -17.57
CA ASN A 38 -9.86 -3.46 -17.32
C ASN A 38 -9.65 -2.66 -16.02
N CYS A 39 -8.71 -3.07 -15.16
CA CYS A 39 -8.37 -2.32 -13.96
C CYS A 39 -7.46 -1.15 -14.29
N THR A 40 -7.64 -0.06 -13.56
CA THR A 40 -6.85 1.16 -13.68
C THR A 40 -6.20 1.49 -12.34
N LEU A 41 -5.03 2.12 -12.40
CA LEU A 41 -4.34 2.67 -11.25
C LEU A 41 -4.47 4.18 -11.28
N MET A 42 -5.15 4.74 -10.28
CA MET A 42 -5.22 6.18 -10.08
C MET A 42 -4.14 6.61 -9.10
N ASN A 43 -3.28 7.55 -9.48
CA ASN A 43 -2.25 8.09 -8.61
C ASN A 43 -2.85 9.15 -7.67
N PRO A 44 -2.91 8.88 -6.34
CA PRO A 44 -3.50 9.79 -5.36
C PRO A 44 -2.50 10.79 -4.78
N LEU A 45 -1.22 10.76 -5.21
CA LEU A 45 -0.19 11.60 -4.63
C LEU A 45 -0.50 13.10 -4.83
N PRO A 46 -0.20 13.95 -3.84
CA PRO A 46 -0.22 15.39 -4.00
C PRO A 46 0.53 15.80 -5.25
N HIS A 47 -0.04 16.73 -6.01
CA HIS A 47 0.53 17.21 -7.27
C HIS A 47 0.72 16.15 -8.37
N ALA A 48 0.00 15.02 -8.33
CA ALA A 48 -0.03 14.06 -9.44
C ALA A 48 -0.41 14.71 -10.80
N SER A 49 -1.14 15.82 -10.80
CA SER A 49 -1.42 16.60 -12.01
C SER A 49 -0.19 17.28 -12.64
N LEU A 50 0.86 17.55 -11.85
CA LEU A 50 2.16 18.05 -12.33
C LEU A 50 3.03 16.91 -12.88
N HIS A 51 2.69 15.66 -12.59
CA HIS A 51 3.42 14.47 -13.01
C HIS A 51 2.44 13.33 -13.38
N PRO A 52 1.89 13.33 -14.60
CA PRO A 52 0.89 12.33 -15.00
C PRO A 52 1.47 10.90 -15.03
N GLY A 53 0.70 9.92 -14.52
CA GLY A 53 1.05 8.49 -14.52
C GLY A 53 1.62 7.97 -13.19
N ASN A 54 2.59 7.04 -13.27
CA ASN A 54 3.26 6.43 -12.11
C ASN A 54 4.30 7.35 -11.45
N ALA A 55 3.99 8.64 -11.41
CA ALA A 55 4.90 9.64 -10.90
C ALA A 55 5.19 9.44 -9.42
N SER A 56 6.44 9.70 -9.05
CA SER A 56 6.86 9.68 -7.66
C SER A 56 7.09 11.06 -7.11
N ILE A 57 6.73 11.27 -5.85
CA ILE A 57 7.07 12.46 -5.08
C ILE A 57 7.97 12.05 -3.92
N SER A 58 8.72 12.99 -3.36
CA SER A 58 9.54 12.74 -2.18
C SER A 58 9.04 13.57 -1.01
N GLY A 59 9.20 13.04 0.20
CA GLY A 59 8.91 13.80 1.43
C GLY A 59 7.45 13.84 1.81
N TYR A 60 6.64 12.87 1.37
CA TYR A 60 5.25 12.71 1.79
C TYR A 60 4.98 11.30 2.25
N LEU A 61 4.14 11.16 3.27
CA LEU A 61 3.64 9.88 3.76
C LEU A 61 2.13 9.95 4.03
N PRO A 62 1.42 8.81 3.98
CA PRO A 62 0.07 8.74 4.51
C PRO A 62 0.02 9.21 5.97
N SER A 63 -0.98 10.02 6.29
CA SER A 63 -1.22 10.52 7.64
C SER A 63 -1.45 9.37 8.62
N THR A 64 -1.22 9.62 9.91
CA THR A 64 -1.48 8.63 10.97
C THR A 64 -2.95 8.22 11.02
N VAL A 65 -3.86 9.16 10.77
CA VAL A 65 -5.31 8.91 10.70
C VAL A 65 -5.63 7.95 9.56
N PHE A 66 -5.10 8.19 8.36
CA PHE A 66 -5.30 7.28 7.23
C PHE A 66 -4.62 5.93 7.45
N SER A 67 -3.42 5.92 8.03
CA SER A 67 -2.63 4.71 8.29
C SER A 67 -3.34 3.71 9.22
N SER A 68 -4.37 4.13 9.97
CA SER A 68 -5.27 3.21 10.69
C SER A 68 -6.03 2.23 9.78
N SER A 69 -6.13 2.53 8.48
CA SER A 69 -6.72 1.66 7.45
C SER A 69 -5.72 0.69 6.82
N GLN A 70 -4.46 0.71 7.28
CA GLN A 70 -3.42 -0.18 6.79
C GLN A 70 -3.73 -1.61 7.22
N ILE A 71 -3.77 -2.51 6.26
CA ILE A 71 -4.06 -3.93 6.49
C ILE A 71 -2.84 -4.82 6.31
N TYR A 72 -1.81 -4.32 5.62
CA TYR A 72 -0.56 -5.03 5.43
C TYR A 72 0.58 -4.06 5.10
N SER A 73 1.80 -4.47 5.43
CA SER A 73 3.01 -3.86 4.88
C SER A 73 4.13 -4.86 4.83
N TRP A 74 5.07 -4.61 3.93
CA TRP A 74 6.36 -5.29 3.92
C TRP A 74 7.47 -4.28 3.63
N TYR A 75 8.69 -4.70 3.96
CA TYR A 75 9.90 -3.92 3.76
C TYR A 75 10.95 -4.77 3.05
N ILE A 76 11.67 -4.17 2.10
CA ILE A 76 12.79 -4.79 1.41
C ILE A 76 14.10 -4.13 1.88
N PRO A 77 15.00 -4.91 2.50
CA PRO A 77 16.34 -4.47 2.83
C PRO A 77 17.09 -3.91 1.62
N GLN A 78 17.71 -2.75 1.75
CA GLN A 78 18.58 -2.15 0.76
C GLN A 78 20.06 -2.45 1.03
N PRO A 79 20.89 -2.64 -0.02
CA PRO A 79 20.54 -2.65 -1.44
C PRO A 79 19.89 -3.97 -1.87
N ASP A 80 19.09 -3.91 -2.94
CA ASP A 80 18.52 -5.09 -3.59
C ASP A 80 18.73 -5.05 -5.12
N PHE A 81 18.43 -6.16 -5.80
CA PHE A 81 18.62 -6.33 -7.26
C PHE A 81 17.36 -6.10 -8.10
N ILE A 82 16.26 -5.63 -7.50
CA ILE A 82 14.96 -5.42 -8.13
C ILE A 82 14.88 -3.98 -8.65
N SER A 83 14.27 -3.76 -9.82
CA SER A 83 14.04 -2.39 -10.31
C SER A 83 12.93 -1.68 -9.53
N LYS A 84 12.86 -0.35 -9.57
CA LYS A 84 11.79 0.42 -8.91
C LYS A 84 10.40 0.00 -9.42
N GLU A 85 10.29 -0.20 -10.72
CA GLU A 85 9.07 -0.57 -11.42
C GLU A 85 8.63 -1.99 -11.04
N ALA A 86 9.57 -2.93 -10.92
CA ALA A 86 9.28 -4.28 -10.47
C ALA A 86 8.86 -4.31 -9.00
N ARG A 87 9.49 -3.51 -8.12
CA ARG A 87 9.05 -3.36 -6.72
C ARG A 87 7.62 -2.81 -6.64
N TRP A 88 7.34 -1.75 -7.41
CA TRP A 88 6.00 -1.14 -7.44
C TRP A 88 4.94 -2.12 -7.98
N SER A 89 5.26 -2.82 -9.07
CA SER A 89 4.39 -3.84 -9.65
C SER A 89 4.06 -4.93 -8.62
N ASN A 90 5.08 -5.44 -7.91
CA ASN A 90 4.88 -6.42 -6.83
C ASN A 90 4.00 -5.86 -5.70
N CYS A 91 4.24 -4.61 -5.26
CA CYS A 91 3.45 -3.97 -4.21
C CYS A 91 1.96 -3.89 -4.55
N ILE A 92 1.63 -3.39 -5.75
CA ILE A 92 0.25 -3.28 -6.20
C ILE A 92 -0.40 -4.64 -6.47
N GLN A 93 0.32 -5.59 -7.06
CA GLN A 93 -0.22 -6.92 -7.34
C GLN A 93 -0.45 -7.74 -6.06
N GLN A 94 0.37 -7.54 -5.02
CA GLN A 94 0.09 -8.12 -3.70
C GLN A 94 -1.13 -7.47 -3.05
N CYS A 95 -1.30 -6.15 -3.18
CA CYS A 95 -2.55 -5.50 -2.76
C CYS A 95 -3.74 -6.12 -3.51
N ASN A 96 -3.68 -6.25 -4.83
CA ASN A 96 -4.75 -6.87 -5.61
C ASN A 96 -5.08 -8.31 -5.18
N GLY A 97 -4.10 -9.09 -4.76
CA GLY A 97 -4.30 -10.44 -4.22
C GLY A 97 -4.70 -10.50 -2.75
N LEU A 98 -4.65 -9.38 -2.03
CA LEU A 98 -5.02 -9.26 -0.63
C LEU A 98 -6.49 -8.83 -0.50
N SER A 99 -7.32 -9.71 0.08
CA SER A 99 -8.74 -9.41 0.28
C SER A 99 -8.95 -8.10 1.05
N GLY A 100 -9.76 -7.21 0.48
CA GLY A 100 -10.09 -5.91 1.05
C GLY A 100 -9.05 -4.82 0.78
N CYS A 101 -7.90 -5.11 0.15
CA CYS A 101 -6.97 -4.08 -0.26
C CYS A 101 -7.47 -3.34 -1.50
N VAL A 102 -7.44 -2.01 -1.45
CA VAL A 102 -7.90 -1.16 -2.56
C VAL A 102 -6.88 -0.08 -2.93
N SER A 103 -5.84 0.11 -2.12
CA SER A 103 -4.76 1.04 -2.45
C SER A 103 -3.43 0.60 -1.84
N ALA A 104 -2.35 1.05 -2.47
CA ALA A 104 -1.00 0.88 -1.93
C ALA A 104 -0.18 2.16 -2.07
N PHE A 105 0.78 2.31 -1.16
CA PHE A 105 1.81 3.33 -1.14
C PHE A 105 3.16 2.65 -0.99
N MET A 106 4.14 3.02 -1.79
CA MET A 106 5.50 2.51 -1.70
C MET A 106 6.47 3.67 -1.61
N ALA A 107 7.47 3.60 -0.74
CA ALA A 107 8.49 4.64 -0.64
C ALA A 107 9.84 4.07 -0.22
N TYR A 108 10.90 4.77 -0.61
CA TYR A 108 12.26 4.53 -0.17
C TYR A 108 12.52 5.31 1.11
N ASN A 109 13.49 4.86 1.89
CA ASN A 109 13.81 5.44 3.20
C ASN A 109 12.59 5.48 4.12
N ALA A 110 11.76 4.44 4.07
CA ALA A 110 10.71 4.21 5.03
C ALA A 110 11.32 3.55 6.28
N PRO A 111 11.05 4.05 7.48
CA PRO A 111 11.55 3.45 8.72
C PRO A 111 10.97 2.05 8.94
N LEU A 112 11.80 1.10 9.35
CA LEU A 112 11.29 -0.14 9.90
C LEU A 112 10.51 0.12 11.21
N PRO A 113 9.34 -0.49 11.41
CA PRO A 113 8.67 -0.43 12.69
C PRO A 113 9.48 -1.25 13.71
N LYS A 114 9.45 -0.80 14.97
CA LYS A 114 10.08 -1.54 16.07
C LYS A 114 9.53 -2.96 16.14
N GLY A 115 10.41 -3.94 16.30
CA GLY A 115 10.05 -5.36 16.35
C GLY A 115 9.88 -6.02 14.99
N TRP A 116 10.06 -5.29 13.88
CA TRP A 116 10.05 -5.88 12.54
C TRP A 116 11.12 -6.96 12.42
N LEU A 117 10.70 -8.22 12.31
CA LEU A 117 11.60 -9.38 12.33
C LEU A 117 12.55 -9.42 13.55
N GLY A 118 12.13 -8.83 14.68
CA GLY A 118 12.94 -8.75 15.90
C GLY A 118 13.99 -7.62 15.93
N LEU A 119 13.98 -6.73 14.93
CA LEU A 119 14.88 -5.59 14.86
C LEU A 119 14.43 -4.44 15.78
N PRO A 120 15.37 -3.59 16.23
CA PRO A 120 15.06 -2.42 17.06
C PRO A 120 14.16 -1.41 16.33
N GLY A 121 14.17 -1.40 14.99
CA GLY A 121 13.40 -0.48 14.16
C GLY A 121 14.11 0.86 13.95
N GLY A 122 13.61 1.62 12.98
CA GLY A 122 14.18 2.91 12.57
C GLY A 122 15.16 2.83 11.41
N GLU A 123 15.66 1.64 11.06
CA GLU A 123 16.44 1.42 9.85
C GLU A 123 15.62 1.82 8.61
N LEU A 124 16.28 2.43 7.63
CA LEU A 124 15.62 3.02 6.46
C LEU A 124 15.63 2.03 5.30
N GLU A 125 14.44 1.60 4.88
CA GLU A 125 14.26 0.56 3.86
C GLU A 125 13.26 0.98 2.79
N VAL A 126 13.04 0.10 1.80
CA VAL A 126 11.90 0.26 0.87
C VAL A 126 10.67 -0.36 1.49
N GLY A 127 9.68 0.46 1.82
CA GLY A 127 8.40 0.01 2.39
C GLY A 127 7.30 0.00 1.34
N CYS A 128 6.47 -1.04 1.35
CA CYS A 128 5.17 -1.09 0.68
C CYS A 128 4.08 -1.21 1.74
N PHE A 129 3.10 -0.32 1.66
CA PHE A 129 2.01 -0.14 2.61
C PHE A 129 0.69 -0.32 1.87
N MET A 130 -0.17 -1.17 2.38
CA MET A 130 -1.41 -1.60 1.72
C MET A 130 -2.62 -1.28 2.60
N PHE A 131 -3.65 -0.68 2.01
CA PHE A 131 -4.78 -0.13 2.75
C PHE A 131 -6.11 -0.65 2.23
N ASN A 132 -7.09 -0.73 3.14
CA ASN A 132 -8.47 -1.06 2.81
C ASN A 132 -9.34 0.15 2.48
N LYS A 133 -8.73 1.33 2.33
CA LYS A 133 -9.36 2.56 1.88
C LYS A 133 -8.61 3.15 0.69
N THR A 134 -9.31 3.90 -0.15
CA THR A 134 -8.69 4.65 -1.25
C THR A 134 -7.96 5.87 -0.68
N LEU A 135 -6.72 6.07 -1.10
CA LEU A 135 -5.93 7.25 -0.80
C LEU A 135 -6.46 8.45 -1.58
N THR A 136 -6.44 9.62 -0.98
CA THR A 136 -6.70 10.90 -1.62
C THR A 136 -5.51 11.85 -1.41
N PRO A 137 -5.37 12.92 -2.20
CA PRO A 137 -4.31 13.90 -1.98
C PRO A 137 -4.31 14.53 -0.58
N LEU A 138 -5.46 14.54 0.12
CA LEU A 138 -5.60 15.09 1.46
C LEU A 138 -5.13 14.13 2.57
N ASP A 139 -4.92 12.85 2.24
CA ASP A 139 -4.49 11.85 3.20
C ASP A 139 -2.97 11.87 3.45
N PHE A 140 -2.23 12.72 2.74
CA PHE A 140 -0.78 12.82 2.84
C PHE A 140 -0.35 14.00 3.69
N VAL A 141 0.71 13.81 4.46
CA VAL A 141 1.39 14.84 5.24
C VAL A 141 2.86 14.89 4.86
N ALA A 142 3.51 16.01 5.15
CA ALA A 142 4.95 16.15 4.96
C ALA A 142 5.70 15.16 5.86
N ALA A 143 6.67 14.45 5.28
CA ALA A 143 7.61 13.61 6.00
C ALA A 143 8.78 14.44 6.53
N GLU A 144 9.48 13.88 7.53
CA GLU A 144 10.78 14.43 7.90
C GLU A 144 11.77 14.33 6.73
N GLN A 145 12.71 15.28 6.69
CA GLN A 145 13.67 15.41 5.61
C GLN A 145 14.45 14.09 5.38
N GLY A 146 14.47 13.63 4.14
CA GLY A 146 15.21 12.42 3.73
C GLY A 146 14.45 11.10 3.93
N ARG A 147 13.23 11.11 4.48
CA ARG A 147 12.36 9.94 4.60
C ARG A 147 11.30 9.91 3.51
N TYR A 148 10.80 8.72 3.21
CA TYR A 148 9.73 8.51 2.21
C TYR A 148 10.03 9.19 0.87
N VAL A 149 11.23 8.92 0.34
CA VAL A 149 11.70 9.46 -0.94
C VAL A 149 11.27 8.55 -2.09
N ASN A 150 11.19 9.10 -3.30
CA ASN A 150 10.76 8.36 -4.50
C ASN A 150 9.44 7.60 -4.30
N ALA A 151 8.53 8.19 -3.52
CA ALA A 151 7.29 7.58 -3.12
C ALA A 151 6.31 7.50 -4.29
N THR A 152 5.64 6.36 -4.41
CA THR A 152 4.66 6.05 -5.44
C THR A 152 3.38 5.57 -4.76
N ALA A 153 2.22 5.94 -5.26
CA ALA A 153 0.94 5.48 -4.72
C ALA A 153 -0.05 5.14 -5.83
N GLY A 154 -1.02 4.29 -5.51
CA GLY A 154 -2.01 3.84 -6.47
C GLY A 154 -3.26 3.32 -5.79
N ASN A 155 -4.41 3.84 -6.21
CA ASN A 155 -5.71 3.25 -5.94
C ASN A 155 -6.06 2.28 -7.07
N ILE A 156 -6.43 1.05 -6.71
CA ILE A 156 -6.87 0.02 -7.65
C ILE A 156 -8.35 0.26 -7.94
N TYR A 157 -8.67 0.60 -9.18
CA TYR A 157 -10.04 0.69 -9.66
C TYR A 157 -10.29 -0.34 -10.77
N CYS A 158 -10.98 -1.41 -10.41
CA CYS A 158 -11.45 -2.42 -11.35
C CYS A 158 -12.96 -2.22 -11.58
N PRO A 159 -13.40 -1.82 -12.78
CA PRO A 159 -14.82 -1.82 -13.10
C PRO A 159 -15.34 -3.24 -12.93
N LYS A 160 -16.33 -3.42 -12.05
CA LYS A 160 -17.12 -4.66 -12.08
C LYS A 160 -17.80 -4.67 -13.44
N THR A 161 -17.57 -5.70 -14.25
CA THR A 161 -18.41 -5.95 -15.41
C THR A 161 -19.86 -5.87 -14.94
N ALA A 162 -20.65 -4.97 -15.53
CA ALA A 162 -22.08 -4.92 -15.29
C ALA A 162 -22.59 -6.35 -15.44
N SER A 163 -23.19 -6.89 -14.38
CA SER A 163 -23.60 -8.30 -14.30
C SER A 163 -24.29 -8.68 -15.60
N ALA A 164 -23.63 -9.50 -16.43
CA ALA A 164 -24.24 -10.01 -17.64
C ALA A 164 -25.44 -10.82 -17.17
N THR A 165 -26.64 -10.27 -17.40
CA THR A 165 -27.88 -11.02 -17.27
C THR A 165 -27.71 -12.27 -18.13
N ALA A 166 -27.77 -13.42 -17.49
CA ALA A 166 -27.68 -14.71 -18.15
C ALA A 166 -28.71 -14.75 -19.29
N ASN A 167 -28.24 -14.83 -20.54
CA ASN A 167 -29.07 -15.29 -21.63
C ASN A 167 -28.35 -16.45 -22.30
N SER A 168 -28.69 -17.63 -21.81
CA SER A 168 -28.25 -18.93 -22.28
C SER A 168 -28.79 -19.17 -23.69
N SER A 169 -28.08 -18.75 -24.74
CA SER A 169 -28.21 -19.35 -26.07
C SER A 169 -27.06 -18.94 -26.97
N ALA A 170 -25.96 -19.69 -26.92
CA ALA A 170 -24.97 -19.68 -28.00
C ALA A 170 -24.61 -21.14 -28.32
N LYS A 171 -25.30 -21.65 -29.33
CA LYS A 171 -25.13 -22.96 -29.94
C LYS A 171 -23.71 -23.10 -30.49
N SER A 172 -22.94 -24.00 -29.88
CA SER A 172 -21.60 -24.39 -30.32
C SER A 172 -21.62 -24.88 -31.77
N THR A 173 -20.90 -24.20 -32.66
CA THR A 173 -20.60 -24.69 -34.00
C THR A 173 -19.11 -25.01 -34.04
N ALA A 174 -18.78 -26.28 -33.86
CA ALA A 174 -17.42 -26.79 -33.89
C ALA A 174 -16.89 -26.91 -35.32
N THR A 175 -15.87 -26.12 -35.67
CA THR A 175 -15.16 -26.25 -36.94
C THR A 175 -14.02 -27.26 -36.79
N LYS A 176 -14.16 -28.45 -37.39
CA LYS A 176 -13.13 -29.51 -37.44
C LYS A 176 -11.87 -29.03 -38.18
N LYS A 177 -10.72 -28.97 -37.49
CA LYS A 177 -9.38 -28.91 -38.13
C LYS A 177 -8.94 -30.33 -38.54
N LYS A 178 -8.58 -30.51 -39.80
CA LYS A 178 -7.97 -31.73 -40.37
C LYS A 178 -6.52 -31.89 -39.88
N PRO A 179 -6.02 -33.12 -39.60
CA PRO A 179 -4.63 -33.34 -39.23
C PRO A 179 -3.70 -33.32 -40.46
N VAL A 180 -2.56 -32.64 -40.32
CA VAL A 180 -1.46 -32.60 -41.31
C VAL A 180 -0.62 -33.87 -41.17
N LYS A 181 -0.37 -34.55 -42.29
CA LYS A 181 0.41 -35.78 -42.40
C LYS A 181 1.90 -35.43 -42.48
N VAL A 182 2.68 -35.84 -41.49
CA VAL A 182 4.16 -35.82 -41.53
C VAL A 182 4.61 -37.02 -42.37
N VAL A 183 5.40 -36.77 -43.41
CA VAL A 183 6.06 -37.82 -44.20
C VAL A 183 7.53 -37.84 -43.80
N ALA A 184 8.02 -39.06 -43.60
CA ALA A 184 9.37 -39.42 -43.19
C ALA A 184 10.44 -39.02 -44.21
#